data_AF-A0A2W4U1Q9-F1
#
_entry.id   AF-A0A2W4U1Q9-F1
#
_cell.length_a   1.000
_cell.length_b   1.000
_cell.length_c   1.000
_cell.angle_alpha   90.00
_cell.angle_beta   90.00
_cell.angle_gamma   90.00
#
_symmetry.space_group_name_H-M   'P 1'
#
loop_
_entity.id
_entity.type
_entity.pdbx_description
1 polymer ?
#
loop_
_entity_poly.entity_id
_entity_poly.type
_entity_poly.pdbx_seq_one_letter_code
_entity_poly.pdbx_strand_id
1 'polypeptide(L)'
;MKQYRAVVGVLLAMVATFLVSCSSGPEAVAPTYTPEKISQLQNYVGRIEQARSRLTELEGYIQKDNWVNVDNFTHGPLGDLKAQLVRLNGQLLPDDQKNAKVLAEEISGHLQNLDEASQARNYKDAIFQFEEFKTDFDALLDIVPAEARLKAERTEKPSVYDMTTQFPETEEVRAEPEDMLRGSILQDGGSRKLQEKADNIKGAPEALTEGNNAGSAIDSLQKAEGKDKE
;
A
#
# COMPACT_ATOMS: atom_id res chain seq x y z
N MET A 1 55.08 -18.03 -38.82
CA MET A 1 55.16 -17.37 -37.49
C MET A 1 53.95 -16.50 -37.11
N LYS A 2 53.18 -15.91 -38.07
CA LYS A 2 51.99 -15.08 -37.75
C LYS A 2 50.80 -15.86 -37.16
N GLN A 3 50.64 -17.13 -37.51
CA GLN A 3 49.49 -17.95 -37.09
C GLN A 3 49.61 -18.49 -35.66
N TYR A 4 50.84 -18.70 -35.17
CA TYR A 4 51.09 -19.09 -33.76
C TYR A 4 50.71 -17.99 -32.76
N ARG A 5 50.84 -16.72 -33.13
CA ARG A 5 50.47 -15.59 -32.26
C ARG A 5 48.95 -15.51 -32.05
N ALA A 6 48.17 -15.87 -33.07
CA ALA A 6 46.71 -15.91 -32.99
C ALA A 6 46.22 -17.10 -32.15
N VAL A 7 46.81 -18.28 -32.33
CA VAL A 7 46.45 -19.48 -31.56
C VAL A 7 46.80 -19.32 -30.09
N VAL A 8 47.97 -18.75 -29.77
CA VAL A 8 48.38 -18.46 -28.39
C VAL A 8 47.43 -17.44 -27.73
N GLY A 9 46.99 -16.41 -28.47
CA GLY A 9 46.04 -15.43 -27.95
C GLY A 9 44.67 -16.02 -27.61
N VAL A 10 44.14 -16.90 -28.46
CA VAL A 10 42.85 -17.58 -28.21
C VAL A 10 42.94 -18.53 -27.01
N LEU A 11 44.05 -19.25 -26.88
CA LEU A 11 44.26 -20.18 -25.77
C LEU A 11 44.41 -19.42 -24.43
N LEU A 12 45.09 -18.27 -24.43
CA LEU A 12 45.20 -17.39 -23.27
C LEU A 12 43.85 -16.78 -22.87
N ALA A 13 43.05 -16.37 -23.85
CA ALA A 13 41.71 -15.85 -23.60
C ALA A 13 40.82 -16.92 -22.98
N MET A 14 40.85 -18.15 -23.50
CA MET A 14 40.06 -19.27 -22.98
C MET A 14 40.43 -19.60 -21.53
N VAL A 15 41.74 -19.63 -21.21
CA VAL A 15 42.21 -19.86 -19.84
C VAL A 15 41.79 -18.74 -18.89
N ALA A 16 41.82 -17.48 -19.33
CA ALA A 16 41.36 -16.35 -18.52
C ALA A 16 39.86 -16.43 -18.18
N THR A 17 39.02 -16.86 -19.14
CA THR A 17 37.58 -17.03 -18.89
C THR A 17 37.31 -18.18 -17.92
N PHE A 18 38.07 -19.28 -18.00
CA PHE A 18 37.96 -20.39 -17.06
C PHE A 18 38.41 -19.99 -15.64
N LEU A 19 39.45 -19.18 -15.50
CA LEU A 19 39.94 -18.68 -14.20
C LEU A 19 38.96 -17.72 -13.53
N VAL A 20 38.33 -16.82 -14.30
CA VAL A 20 37.29 -15.91 -13.77
C VAL A 20 36.00 -16.66 -13.42
N SER A 21 35.66 -17.71 -14.17
CA SER A 21 34.42 -18.48 -13.96
C SER A 21 34.49 -19.48 -12.78
N CYS A 22 35.69 -19.84 -12.31
CA CYS A 22 35.90 -20.73 -11.16
C CYS A 22 36.31 -20.02 -9.86
N SER A 23 36.13 -18.69 -9.78
CA SER A 23 36.19 -17.99 -8.50
C SER A 23 34.95 -18.36 -7.69
N SER A 24 35.01 -19.48 -6.96
CA SER A 24 34.07 -19.78 -5.88
C SER A 24 34.04 -18.57 -4.95
N GLY A 25 32.90 -17.88 -4.93
CA GLY A 25 32.69 -16.68 -4.10
C GLY A 25 32.94 -16.98 -2.62
N PRO A 26 33.09 -15.93 -1.80
CA PRO A 26 33.32 -16.09 -0.36
C PRO A 26 32.24 -16.98 0.25
N GLU A 27 32.68 -17.81 1.21
CA GLU A 27 31.86 -18.75 1.97
C GLU A 27 30.61 -18.05 2.49
N ALA A 28 29.44 -18.55 2.09
CA ALA A 28 28.16 -17.87 2.31
C ALA A 28 27.89 -17.77 3.81
N VAL A 29 28.01 -16.56 4.36
CA VAL A 29 27.51 -16.23 5.70
C VAL A 29 26.01 -16.50 5.69
N ALA A 30 25.52 -17.18 6.73
CA ALA A 30 24.10 -17.47 6.89
C ALA A 30 23.27 -16.19 6.66
N PRO A 31 22.25 -16.21 5.78
CA PRO A 31 21.43 -15.04 5.55
C PRO A 31 20.80 -14.58 6.86
N THR A 32 20.94 -13.30 7.18
CA THR A 32 20.27 -12.68 8.33
C THR A 32 19.41 -11.52 7.84
N TYR A 33 18.36 -11.18 8.58
CA TYR A 33 17.49 -10.07 8.23
C TYR A 33 18.22 -8.75 8.47
N THR A 34 18.65 -8.08 7.39
CA THR A 34 19.24 -6.74 7.47
C THR A 34 18.15 -5.66 7.60
N PRO A 35 18.46 -4.46 8.13
CA PRO A 35 17.50 -3.36 8.21
C PRO A 35 16.84 -2.99 6.87
N GLU A 36 17.58 -3.08 5.77
CA GLU A 36 17.08 -2.86 4.41
C GLU A 36 16.07 -3.93 4.01
N LYS A 37 16.36 -5.19 4.33
CA LYS A 37 15.45 -6.32 4.07
C LYS A 37 14.15 -6.20 4.88
N ILE A 38 14.25 -5.79 6.13
CA ILE A 38 13.09 -5.52 7.00
C ILE A 38 12.22 -4.41 6.41
N SER A 39 12.84 -3.36 5.87
CA SER A 39 12.12 -2.24 5.24
C SER A 39 11.40 -2.66 3.95
N GLN A 40 11.98 -3.59 3.19
CA GLN A 40 11.31 -4.19 2.02
C GLN A 40 10.10 -5.04 2.42
N LEU A 41 10.21 -5.81 3.51
CA LEU A 41 9.14 -6.65 4.04
C LEU A 41 7.95 -5.83 4.54
N GLN A 42 8.21 -4.67 5.15
CA GLN A 42 7.20 -3.82 5.79
C GLN A 42 5.98 -3.54 4.92
N ASN A 43 6.17 -3.26 3.61
CA ASN A 43 5.07 -2.95 2.70
C ASN A 43 4.12 -4.14 2.47
N TYR A 44 4.64 -5.36 2.48
CA TYR A 44 3.86 -6.58 2.30
C TYR A 44 3.21 -7.00 3.60
N VAL A 45 3.96 -6.92 4.70
CA VAL A 45 3.50 -7.27 6.04
C VAL A 45 2.35 -6.37 6.47
N GLY A 46 2.39 -5.06 6.21
CA GLY A 46 1.31 -4.15 6.60
C GLY A 46 -0.05 -4.51 5.99
N ARG A 47 -0.09 -4.92 4.72
CA ARG A 47 -1.35 -5.33 4.07
C ARG A 47 -1.87 -6.66 4.61
N ILE A 48 -0.97 -7.56 4.99
CA ILE A 48 -1.30 -8.85 5.61
C ILE A 48 -1.84 -8.62 7.03
N GLU A 49 -1.23 -7.76 7.83
CA GLU A 49 -1.74 -7.38 9.16
C GLU A 49 -3.09 -6.67 9.09
N GLN A 50 -3.32 -5.82 8.06
CA GLN A 50 -4.64 -5.25 7.80
C GLN A 50 -5.69 -6.34 7.53
N ALA A 51 -5.37 -7.33 6.69
CA ALA A 51 -6.27 -8.45 6.43
C ALA A 51 -6.58 -9.22 7.73
N ARG A 52 -5.57 -9.45 8.57
CA ARG A 52 -5.71 -10.09 9.89
C ARG A 52 -6.69 -9.36 10.80
N SER A 53 -6.57 -8.04 10.88
CA SER A 53 -7.42 -7.22 11.76
C SER A 53 -8.91 -7.32 11.40
N ARG A 54 -9.22 -7.68 10.16
CA ARG A 54 -10.58 -7.78 9.63
C ARG A 54 -11.12 -9.21 9.65
N LEU A 55 -10.36 -10.21 10.11
CA LEU A 55 -10.85 -11.60 10.17
C LEU A 55 -12.03 -11.76 11.14
N THR A 56 -12.10 -10.94 12.20
CA THR A 56 -13.26 -10.89 13.10
C THR A 56 -14.54 -10.44 12.37
N GLU A 57 -14.41 -9.60 11.33
CA GLU A 57 -15.53 -9.18 10.48
C GLU A 57 -16.06 -10.38 9.67
N LEU A 58 -15.15 -11.13 9.06
CA LEU A 58 -15.47 -12.35 8.30
C LEU A 58 -16.12 -13.42 9.18
N GLU A 59 -15.55 -13.67 10.36
CA GLU A 59 -16.13 -14.57 11.36
C GLU A 59 -17.57 -14.19 11.69
N GLY A 60 -17.82 -12.89 11.90
CA GLY A 60 -19.14 -12.36 12.17
C GLY A 60 -20.13 -12.54 11.02
N TYR A 61 -19.68 -12.56 9.77
CA TYR A 61 -20.53 -12.89 8.62
C TYR A 61 -20.88 -14.38 8.56
N ILE A 62 -19.90 -15.26 8.82
CA ILE A 62 -20.12 -16.72 8.88
C ILE A 62 -21.10 -17.07 10.00
N GLN A 63 -20.90 -16.53 11.21
CA GLN A 63 -21.77 -16.75 12.37
C GLN A 63 -23.22 -16.31 12.16
N LYS A 64 -23.47 -15.40 11.21
CA LYS A 64 -24.81 -14.89 10.88
C LYS A 64 -25.40 -15.51 9.62
N ASP A 65 -24.77 -16.54 9.06
CA ASP A 65 -25.11 -17.15 7.77
C ASP A 65 -25.23 -16.10 6.64
N ASN A 66 -24.44 -15.03 6.71
CA ASN A 66 -24.48 -13.95 5.75
C ASN A 66 -23.54 -14.25 4.57
N TRP A 67 -23.92 -15.25 3.77
CA TRP A 67 -23.13 -15.79 2.66
C TRP A 67 -22.75 -14.75 1.60
N VAL A 68 -23.62 -13.77 1.36
CA VAL A 68 -23.34 -12.66 0.43
C VAL A 68 -22.15 -11.83 0.94
N ASN A 69 -22.10 -11.54 2.24
CA ASN A 69 -20.97 -10.81 2.79
C ASN A 69 -19.73 -11.68 2.96
N VAL A 70 -19.86 -12.98 3.19
CA VAL A 70 -18.71 -13.91 3.14
C VAL A 70 -18.07 -13.88 1.75
N ASP A 71 -18.85 -14.07 0.69
CA ASP A 71 -18.40 -14.04 -0.72
C ASP A 71 -17.79 -12.67 -1.12
N ASN A 72 -18.46 -11.57 -0.75
CA ASN A 72 -17.91 -10.23 -0.97
C ASN A 72 -16.59 -10.01 -0.22
N PHE A 73 -16.44 -10.60 0.96
CA PHE A 73 -15.26 -10.43 1.78
C PHE A 73 -14.05 -11.22 1.23
N THR A 74 -14.27 -12.47 0.79
CA THR A 74 -13.23 -13.33 0.20
C THR A 74 -12.70 -12.74 -1.11
N HIS A 75 -13.55 -12.12 -1.92
CA HIS A 75 -13.17 -11.53 -3.21
C HIS A 75 -12.76 -10.05 -3.14
N GLY A 76 -13.18 -9.32 -2.11
CA GLY A 76 -12.83 -7.90 -1.92
C GLY A 76 -11.62 -7.73 -1.00
N PRO A 77 -11.84 -7.53 0.32
CA PRO A 77 -10.79 -7.42 1.33
C PRO A 77 -9.67 -8.48 1.25
N LEU A 78 -10.02 -9.75 1.01
CA LEU A 78 -9.04 -10.83 0.91
C LEU A 78 -8.68 -11.21 -0.54
N GLY A 79 -9.26 -10.56 -1.56
CA GLY A 79 -9.08 -10.94 -2.95
C GLY A 79 -7.63 -10.88 -3.42
N ASP A 80 -6.87 -9.90 -2.90
CA ASP A 80 -5.45 -9.74 -3.20
C ASP A 80 -4.53 -10.54 -2.27
N LEU A 81 -5.06 -11.24 -1.25
CA LEU A 81 -4.26 -11.89 -0.22
C LEU A 81 -3.28 -12.89 -0.83
N LYS A 82 -3.76 -13.75 -1.75
CA LYS A 82 -2.90 -14.74 -2.42
C LYS A 82 -1.70 -14.09 -3.12
N ALA A 83 -1.90 -12.98 -3.81
CA ALA A 83 -0.81 -12.27 -4.47
C ALA A 83 0.17 -11.66 -3.45
N GLN A 84 -0.32 -11.19 -2.31
CA GLN A 84 0.51 -10.67 -1.22
C GLN A 84 1.35 -11.78 -0.56
N LEU A 85 0.78 -12.96 -0.33
CA LEU A 85 1.48 -14.12 0.23
C LEU A 85 2.64 -14.57 -0.66
N VAL A 86 2.41 -14.66 -1.97
CA VAL A 86 3.47 -15.01 -2.95
C VAL A 86 4.60 -13.99 -2.91
N ARG A 87 4.27 -12.70 -2.84
CA ARG A 87 5.28 -11.62 -2.77
C ARG A 87 6.05 -11.65 -1.45
N LEU A 88 5.35 -11.84 -0.32
CA LEU A 88 5.96 -11.99 0.99
C LEU A 88 6.97 -13.14 0.98
N ASN A 89 6.55 -14.31 0.49
CA ASN A 89 7.40 -15.48 0.42
C ASN A 89 8.70 -15.20 -0.35
N GLY A 90 8.61 -14.55 -1.52
CA GLY A 90 9.80 -14.17 -2.30
C GLY A 90 10.75 -13.17 -1.59
N GLN A 91 10.28 -12.51 -0.53
CA GLN A 91 11.09 -11.60 0.27
C GLN A 91 11.64 -12.25 1.55
N LEU A 92 11.25 -13.46 1.93
CA LEU A 92 11.81 -14.13 3.10
C LEU A 92 13.23 -14.66 2.82
N LEU A 93 13.94 -15.03 3.88
CA LEU A 93 15.21 -15.75 3.74
C LEU A 93 14.98 -17.13 3.14
N PRO A 94 15.96 -17.70 2.39
CA PRO A 94 15.80 -19.00 1.73
C PRO A 94 15.33 -20.14 2.65
N ASP A 95 15.78 -20.12 3.92
CA ASP A 95 15.41 -21.15 4.90
C ASP A 95 13.93 -21.04 5.31
N ASP A 96 13.42 -19.81 5.43
CA ASP A 96 12.03 -19.52 5.81
C ASP A 96 11.05 -19.70 4.64
N GLN A 97 11.53 -19.51 3.40
CA GLN A 97 10.72 -19.59 2.18
C GLN A 97 10.02 -20.93 2.02
N LYS A 98 10.66 -22.04 2.40
CA LYS A 98 10.07 -23.36 2.23
C LYS A 98 8.82 -23.52 3.08
N ASN A 99 8.89 -23.10 4.35
CA ASN A 99 7.77 -23.22 5.28
C ASN A 99 6.66 -22.21 4.93
N ALA A 100 7.05 -20.97 4.66
CA ALA A 100 6.10 -19.92 4.28
C ALA A 100 5.36 -20.23 2.98
N LYS A 101 6.01 -20.90 2.01
CA LYS A 101 5.34 -21.37 0.80
C LYS A 101 4.23 -22.37 1.09
N VAL A 102 4.49 -23.37 1.94
CA VAL A 102 3.49 -24.38 2.31
C VAL A 102 2.29 -23.71 2.97
N LEU A 103 2.53 -22.86 3.97
CA LEU A 103 1.45 -22.12 4.64
C LEU A 103 0.67 -21.24 3.66
N ALA A 104 1.34 -20.57 2.71
CA ALA A 104 0.65 -19.78 1.69
C ALA A 104 -0.26 -20.62 0.78
N GLU A 105 0.13 -21.87 0.50
CA GLU A 105 -0.68 -22.83 -0.26
C GLU A 105 -1.90 -23.30 0.56
N GLU A 106 -1.70 -23.67 1.84
CA GLU A 106 -2.79 -24.07 2.74
C GLU A 106 -3.80 -22.92 2.97
N ILE A 107 -3.32 -21.70 3.28
CA ILE A 107 -4.16 -20.50 3.40
C ILE A 107 -5.00 -20.28 2.14
N SER A 108 -4.39 -20.45 0.96
CA SER A 108 -5.12 -20.30 -0.31
C SER A 108 -6.17 -21.40 -0.49
N GLY A 109 -5.86 -22.63 -0.09
CA GLY A 109 -6.78 -23.77 -0.13
C GLY A 109 -7.97 -23.56 0.81
N HIS A 110 -7.74 -23.15 2.06
CA HIS A 110 -8.80 -22.86 3.01
C HIS A 110 -9.70 -21.72 2.54
N LEU A 111 -9.15 -20.67 1.93
CA LEU A 111 -9.94 -19.57 1.38
C LEU A 111 -10.83 -20.03 0.22
N GLN A 112 -10.32 -20.91 -0.64
CA GLN A 112 -11.11 -21.52 -1.71
C GLN A 112 -12.22 -22.42 -1.14
N ASN A 113 -11.91 -23.28 -0.18
CA ASN A 113 -12.89 -24.17 0.42
C ASN A 113 -13.96 -23.40 1.22
N LEU A 114 -13.58 -22.28 1.86
CA LEU A 114 -14.51 -21.35 2.49
C LEU A 114 -15.48 -20.75 1.47
N ASP A 115 -14.97 -20.38 0.29
CA ASP A 115 -15.79 -19.89 -0.81
C ASP A 115 -16.80 -20.94 -1.28
N GLU A 116 -16.33 -22.17 -1.51
CA GLU A 116 -17.18 -23.32 -1.87
C GLU A 116 -18.24 -23.60 -0.80
N ALA A 117 -17.86 -23.57 0.48
CA ALA A 117 -18.78 -23.76 1.60
C ALA A 117 -19.81 -22.62 1.70
N SER A 118 -19.41 -21.38 1.42
CA SER A 118 -20.30 -20.21 1.37
C SER A 118 -21.34 -20.34 0.26
N GLN A 119 -20.91 -20.74 -0.94
CA GLN A 119 -21.81 -21.00 -2.08
C GLN A 119 -22.80 -22.13 -1.78
N ALA A 120 -22.34 -23.20 -1.10
CA ALA A 120 -23.16 -24.30 -0.64
C ALA A 120 -24.02 -23.97 0.60
N ARG A 121 -23.83 -22.80 1.21
CA ARG A 121 -24.46 -22.37 2.47
C ARG A 121 -24.24 -23.36 3.61
N ASN A 122 -23.07 -23.96 3.64
CA ASN A 122 -22.70 -24.97 4.62
C ASN A 122 -21.91 -24.30 5.76
N TYR A 123 -22.64 -23.92 6.81
CA TYR A 123 -22.04 -23.28 7.99
C TYR A 123 -20.92 -24.10 8.62
N LYS A 124 -21.12 -25.41 8.78
CA LYS A 124 -20.16 -26.28 9.46
C LYS A 124 -18.82 -26.31 8.72
N ASP A 125 -18.86 -26.43 7.40
CA ASP A 125 -17.64 -26.46 6.60
C ASP A 125 -17.05 -25.05 6.50
N ALA A 126 -17.87 -24.00 6.38
CA ALA A 126 -17.39 -22.61 6.33
C ALA A 126 -16.64 -22.22 7.62
N ILE A 127 -17.19 -22.51 8.80
CA ILE A 127 -16.52 -22.15 10.05
C ILE A 127 -15.24 -22.97 10.25
N PHE A 128 -15.25 -24.26 9.89
CA PHE A 128 -14.06 -25.10 9.93
C PHE A 128 -12.94 -24.55 9.03
N GLN A 129 -13.25 -24.24 7.77
CA GLN A 129 -12.25 -23.69 6.84
C GLN A 129 -11.75 -22.31 7.28
N PHE A 130 -12.60 -21.50 7.90
CA PHE A 130 -12.19 -20.22 8.49
C PHE A 130 -11.22 -20.39 9.67
N GLU A 131 -11.45 -21.35 10.55
CA GLU A 131 -10.57 -21.63 11.69
C GLU A 131 -9.19 -22.15 11.25
N GLU A 132 -9.15 -23.07 10.27
CA GLU A 132 -7.90 -23.56 9.68
C GLU A 132 -7.16 -22.43 8.96
N PHE A 133 -7.87 -21.66 8.11
CA PHE A 133 -7.33 -20.46 7.47
C PHE A 133 -6.67 -19.52 8.49
N LYS A 134 -7.35 -19.21 9.59
CA LYS A 134 -6.83 -18.31 10.63
C LYS A 134 -5.58 -18.89 11.30
N THR A 135 -5.58 -20.18 11.56
CA THR A 135 -4.47 -20.89 12.20
C THR A 135 -3.21 -20.82 11.33
N ASP A 136 -3.32 -21.15 10.04
CA ASP A 136 -2.18 -21.08 9.12
C ASP A 136 -1.73 -19.65 8.86
N PHE A 137 -2.67 -18.71 8.85
CA PHE A 137 -2.37 -17.30 8.71
C PHE A 137 -1.53 -16.77 9.88
N ASP A 138 -1.90 -17.11 11.13
CA ASP A 138 -1.11 -16.76 12.31
C ASP A 138 0.26 -17.46 12.27
N ALA A 139 0.33 -18.74 11.88
CA ALA A 139 1.58 -19.48 11.75
C ALA A 139 2.53 -18.85 10.70
N LEU A 140 1.99 -18.33 9.59
CA LEU A 140 2.78 -17.62 8.59
C LEU A 140 3.37 -16.33 9.15
N LEU A 141 2.59 -15.57 9.93
CA LEU A 141 3.07 -14.33 10.53
C LEU A 141 4.15 -14.56 11.59
N ASP A 142 4.19 -15.73 12.21
CA ASP A 142 5.24 -16.09 13.16
C ASP A 142 6.60 -16.36 12.48
N ILE A 143 6.59 -16.72 11.18
CA ILE A 143 7.82 -16.80 10.37
C ILE A 143 8.35 -15.39 10.06
N VAL A 144 7.46 -14.40 9.96
CA VAL A 144 7.86 -13.02 9.65
C VAL A 144 8.55 -12.39 10.86
N PRO A 145 9.74 -11.76 10.68
CA PRO A 145 10.45 -11.08 11.75
C PRO A 145 9.56 -10.06 12.47
N ALA A 146 9.50 -10.13 13.80
CA ALA A 146 8.68 -9.23 14.62
C ALA A 146 9.01 -7.75 14.36
N GLU A 147 10.27 -7.41 14.07
CA GLU A 147 10.69 -6.05 13.73
C GLU A 147 9.99 -5.52 12.46
N ALA A 148 9.77 -6.37 11.45
CA ALA A 148 9.07 -6.00 10.23
C ALA A 148 7.58 -5.75 10.52
N ARG A 149 6.96 -6.59 11.36
CA ARG A 149 5.56 -6.44 11.81
C ARG A 149 5.34 -5.15 12.60
N LEU A 150 6.19 -4.89 13.60
CA LEU A 150 6.11 -3.69 14.45
C LEU A 150 6.36 -2.38 13.68
N LYS A 151 7.17 -2.41 12.61
CA LYS A 151 7.35 -1.24 11.73
C LYS A 151 6.12 -1.01 10.85
N ALA A 152 5.48 -2.08 10.37
CA ALA A 152 4.27 -1.97 9.57
C ALA A 152 3.13 -1.31 10.35
N GLU A 153 2.86 -1.78 11.58
CA GLU A 153 1.81 -1.21 12.45
C GLU A 153 2.04 0.28 12.79
N ARG A 154 3.31 0.68 12.97
CA ARG A 154 3.67 2.08 13.28
C ARG A 154 3.43 3.05 12.13
N THR A 155 3.46 2.56 10.90
CA THR A 155 3.34 3.43 9.71
C THR A 155 1.88 3.68 9.34
N GLU A 156 0.98 2.80 9.76
CA GLU A 156 -0.45 2.91 9.52
C GLU A 156 -1.14 3.93 10.44
N LYS A 157 -0.58 4.17 11.63
CA LYS A 157 -1.01 5.26 12.52
C LYS A 157 -0.13 6.48 12.21
N PRO A 158 -0.57 7.45 11.39
CA PRO A 158 0.16 8.70 11.30
C PRO A 158 0.18 9.32 12.70
N SER A 159 1.36 9.31 13.31
CA SER A 159 1.65 10.19 14.44
C SER A 159 1.48 11.61 13.92
N VAL A 160 0.34 12.23 14.27
CA VAL A 160 0.06 13.65 13.99
C VAL A 160 1.20 14.56 14.49
N TYR A 161 2.00 14.08 15.44
CA TYR A 161 3.11 14.79 16.04
C TYR A 161 4.43 14.70 15.25
N ASP A 162 4.71 13.62 14.52
CA ASP A 162 6.03 13.41 13.89
C ASP A 162 6.29 14.31 12.67
N MET A 163 5.25 14.88 12.05
CA MET A 163 5.42 15.89 10.99
C MET A 163 5.78 17.29 11.51
N THR A 164 5.58 17.56 12.81
CA THR A 164 5.74 18.91 13.39
C THR A 164 7.03 19.11 14.17
N THR A 165 7.75 18.04 14.49
CA THR A 165 8.99 18.11 15.30
C THR A 165 10.28 18.01 14.50
N GLN A 166 10.21 17.69 13.20
CA GLN A 166 11.38 17.64 12.33
C GLN A 166 11.52 18.95 11.55
N PHE A 167 11.78 20.04 12.26
CA PHE A 167 12.37 21.20 11.61
C PHE A 167 13.76 20.77 11.11
N PRO A 168 14.09 20.87 9.81
CA PRO A 168 15.49 20.82 9.43
C PRO A 168 16.20 21.94 10.20
N GLU A 169 17.30 21.62 10.89
CA GLU A 169 18.18 22.66 11.40
C GLU A 169 18.43 23.62 10.24
N THR A 170 17.99 24.86 10.40
CA THR A 170 18.21 25.94 9.45
C THR A 170 19.71 26.05 9.23
N GLU A 171 20.20 25.45 8.14
CA GLU A 171 21.44 25.86 7.54
C GLU A 171 21.24 27.35 7.19
N GLU A 172 21.93 28.25 7.89
CA GLU A 172 21.93 29.66 7.55
C GLU A 172 22.41 29.79 6.10
N VAL A 173 21.47 29.92 5.17
CA VAL A 173 21.76 30.28 3.79
C VAL A 173 22.28 31.71 3.80
N ARG A 174 23.60 31.85 3.93
CA ARG A 174 24.31 33.10 3.70
C ARG A 174 24.16 33.42 2.20
N ALA A 175 23.25 34.34 1.87
CA ALA A 175 23.15 34.86 0.52
C ALA A 175 24.47 35.56 0.17
N GLU A 176 25.26 34.97 -0.71
CA GLU A 176 26.41 35.63 -1.32
C GLU A 176 25.89 36.76 -2.24
N PRO A 177 26.55 37.93 -2.26
CA PRO A 177 26.06 39.15 -2.94
C PRO A 177 25.98 39.06 -4.48
N GLU A 178 26.36 37.93 -5.06
CA GLU A 178 26.45 37.69 -6.51
C GLU A 178 25.07 37.49 -7.17
N ASP A 179 24.05 37.06 -6.43
CA ASP A 179 22.75 36.63 -6.98
C ASP A 179 21.76 37.78 -7.27
N MET A 180 22.13 39.04 -6.98
CA MET A 180 21.27 40.20 -7.25
C MET A 180 21.39 40.75 -8.69
N LEU A 181 22.14 40.09 -9.57
CA LEU A 181 22.41 40.58 -10.93
C LEU A 181 21.97 39.60 -12.03
N ARG A 182 20.66 39.35 -12.14
CA ARG A 182 20.06 38.90 -13.40
C ARG A 182 18.69 39.54 -13.68
N GLY A 183 18.71 40.47 -14.63
CA GLY A 183 17.79 40.41 -15.77
C GLY A 183 16.55 41.30 -15.73
N SER A 184 16.75 42.61 -15.85
CA SER A 184 15.74 43.51 -16.42
C SER A 184 15.60 43.29 -17.93
N ILE A 185 14.84 42.28 -18.35
CA ILE A 185 14.32 42.18 -19.73
C ILE A 185 12.88 41.65 -19.65
N LEU A 186 11.97 42.38 -20.32
CA LEU A 186 10.54 42.14 -20.59
C LEU A 186 9.61 43.20 -19.97
N GLN A 187 9.72 44.43 -20.47
CA GLN A 187 8.64 45.39 -20.45
C GLN A 187 8.42 45.93 -21.86
N ASP A 188 7.77 45.13 -22.70
CA ASP A 188 7.03 45.66 -23.86
C ASP A 188 5.94 44.65 -24.29
N GLY A 189 4.71 45.15 -24.52
CA GLY A 189 3.73 44.48 -25.37
C GLY A 189 2.54 43.70 -24.77
N GLY A 190 2.29 43.67 -23.45
CA GLY A 190 1.25 42.78 -22.88
C GLY A 190 0.00 43.42 -22.26
N SER A 191 0.07 44.67 -21.79
CA SER A 191 -0.88 45.15 -20.77
C SER A 191 -2.06 46.00 -21.30
N ARG A 192 -2.14 46.27 -22.61
CA ARG A 192 -3.25 47.07 -23.17
C ARG A 192 -4.50 46.25 -23.52
N LYS A 193 -4.42 44.92 -23.64
CA LYS A 193 -5.59 44.08 -23.98
C LYS A 193 -6.38 43.55 -22.78
N LEU A 194 -5.91 43.77 -21.55
CA LEU A 194 -6.61 43.33 -20.34
C LEU A 194 -7.38 44.46 -19.64
N GLN A 195 -7.01 45.72 -19.88
CA GLN A 195 -7.73 46.88 -19.34
C GLN A 195 -9.04 47.15 -20.10
N GLU A 196 -9.06 46.94 -21.43
CA GLU A 196 -10.25 47.17 -22.27
C GLU A 196 -11.40 46.18 -21.99
N LYS A 197 -11.11 45.02 -21.39
CA LYS A 197 -12.13 44.02 -21.02
C LYS A 197 -12.71 44.22 -19.62
N ALA A 198 -12.06 45.02 -18.77
CA ALA A 198 -12.51 45.30 -17.40
C ALA A 198 -13.49 46.48 -17.31
N ASP A 199 -13.44 47.41 -18.28
CA ASP A 199 -14.29 48.61 -18.27
C ASP A 199 -15.69 48.38 -18.89
N ASN A 200 -15.93 47.22 -19.51
CA ASN A 200 -17.23 46.88 -20.12
C ASN A 200 -18.17 46.06 -19.20
N ILE A 201 -17.87 45.98 -17.89
CA ILE A 201 -18.74 45.31 -16.89
C ILE A 201 -19.07 46.26 -15.71
N LYS A 202 -19.17 47.57 -15.98
CA LYS A 202 -19.60 48.58 -14.99
C LYS A 202 -20.78 49.45 -15.44
N GLY A 203 -21.61 48.95 -16.36
CA GLY A 203 -22.82 49.64 -16.83
C GLY A 203 -24.12 48.87 -16.53
N ALA A 204 -24.92 49.43 -15.62
CA ALA A 204 -26.36 49.21 -15.38
C ALA A 204 -26.78 48.11 -14.35
N PRO A 205 -27.96 48.23 -13.70
CA PRO A 205 -28.09 48.90 -12.39
C PRO A 205 -28.78 48.06 -11.30
N GLU A 206 -28.70 48.60 -10.07
CA GLU A 206 -29.55 48.37 -8.88
C GLU A 206 -30.85 47.58 -9.08
N ALA A 207 -30.98 46.46 -8.37
CA ALA A 207 -32.19 46.12 -7.63
C ALA A 207 -31.92 44.98 -6.62
N LEU A 208 -32.57 45.09 -5.45
CA LEU A 208 -32.87 44.05 -4.46
C LEU A 208 -31.85 43.82 -3.34
N THR A 209 -31.74 44.82 -2.46
CA THR A 209 -31.66 44.56 -1.03
C THR A 209 -33.05 44.16 -0.49
N GLU A 210 -33.10 43.12 0.34
CA GLU A 210 -33.95 42.92 1.53
C GLU A 210 -34.53 41.50 1.63
N GLY A 211 -34.45 40.93 2.83
CA GLY A 211 -35.47 40.00 3.31
C GLY A 211 -35.00 38.62 3.78
N ASN A 212 -34.61 38.56 5.05
CA ASN A 212 -35.16 37.66 6.07
C ASN A 212 -35.13 36.13 5.92
N ASN A 213 -34.61 35.54 7.00
CA ASN A 213 -35.20 34.44 7.78
C ASN A 213 -34.43 33.11 7.76
N ALA A 214 -33.47 33.02 8.68
CA ALA A 214 -33.13 31.78 9.34
C ALA A 214 -34.29 31.37 10.26
N GLY A 215 -35.07 30.36 9.86
CA GLY A 215 -36.14 29.84 10.71
C GLY A 215 -37.27 29.19 9.95
N SER A 216 -37.02 28.10 9.21
CA SER A 216 -38.06 27.12 8.85
C SER A 216 -37.43 25.88 8.18
N ALA A 217 -36.85 24.99 8.98
CA ALA A 217 -36.52 23.63 8.52
C ALA A 217 -36.75 22.58 9.61
N ILE A 218 -37.61 22.86 10.60
CA ILE A 218 -37.99 21.91 11.65
C ILE A 218 -39.49 21.57 11.61
N ASP A 219 -40.31 22.24 10.78
CA ASP A 219 -41.76 21.98 10.71
C ASP A 219 -42.18 21.16 9.46
N SER A 220 -41.36 20.18 9.06
CA SER A 220 -41.73 19.28 7.95
C SER A 220 -41.40 17.79 8.19
N LEU A 221 -40.96 17.43 9.41
CA LEU A 221 -40.73 16.03 9.80
C LEU A 221 -41.64 15.52 10.94
N GLN A 222 -42.69 16.27 11.30
CA GLN A 222 -43.66 15.84 12.32
C GLN A 222 -45.09 15.72 11.79
N LYS A 223 -45.24 15.50 10.47
CA LYS A 223 -46.54 15.24 9.81
C LYS A 223 -46.48 14.03 8.87
N ALA A 224 -45.87 12.94 9.34
CA ALA A 224 -45.92 11.63 8.68
C ALA A 224 -46.02 10.41 9.64
N GLU A 225 -46.09 10.62 10.97
CA GLU A 225 -46.27 9.53 11.97
C GLU A 225 -47.53 9.74 12.82
N GLY A 226 -48.68 9.98 12.19
CA GLY A 226 -49.91 10.24 12.92
C GLY A 226 -51.18 10.09 12.11
N LYS A 227 -51.31 9.00 11.35
CA LYS A 227 -52.62 8.57 10.83
C LYS A 227 -52.57 7.11 10.34
N ASP A 228 -52.74 6.19 11.29
CA ASP A 228 -53.46 4.92 11.09
C ASP A 228 -53.56 4.20 12.44
N LYS A 229 -54.46 4.73 13.26
CA LYS A 229 -55.19 4.00 14.30
C LYS A 229 -56.59 4.58 14.35
N GLU A 230 -57.49 3.98 13.58
CA GLU A 230 -58.87 3.73 13.99
C GLU A 230 -59.39 2.49 13.27
#